data_AF-A0A348V0M4-F1
#
_entry.id   AF-A0A348V0M4-F1
#
_cell.length_a   1.000
_cell.length_b   1.000
_cell.length_c   1.000
_cell.angle_alpha   90.00
_cell.angle_beta   90.00
_cell.angle_gamma   90.00
#
_symmetry.space_group_name_H-M   'P 1'
#
loop_
_entity.id
_entity.type
_entity.pdbx_description
1 polymer ?
#
loop_
_entity_poly.entity_id
_entity_poly.type
_entity_poly.pdbx_seq_one_letter_code
_entity_poly.pdbx_strand_id
1 'polypeptide(L)' 'ADIIDRGIILTGGGSLLKNLDKRIREETQLPVFITEDPLTSVVMGAGRLLEDIDLLKKISLE' A
#
# COMPACT_ATOMS: atom_id res chain seq x y z
N ALA A 1 -13.80 12.27 -1.91
CA ALA A 1 -12.82 12.78 -2.89
C ALA A 1 -11.56 11.93 -2.96
N ASP A 2 -11.18 11.19 -1.91
CA ASP A 2 -9.81 10.67 -1.73
C ASP A 2 -9.24 9.65 -2.72
N ILE A 3 -10.04 8.72 -3.26
CA ILE A 3 -9.47 7.59 -4.03
C ILE A 3 -9.31 7.87 -5.53
N ILE A 4 -10.13 8.77 -6.08
CA ILE A 4 -10.08 9.16 -7.49
C ILE A 4 -8.82 10.00 -7.76
N ASP A 5 -8.43 10.86 -6.81
CA ASP A 5 -7.26 11.73 -6.95
C ASP A 5 -5.93 11.01 -6.63
N ARG A 6 -5.93 10.01 -5.74
CA ARG A 6 -4.71 9.34 -5.26
C ARG A 6 -4.42 7.99 -5.93
N GLY A 7 -5.43 7.34 -6.50
CA GLY A 7 -5.31 6.02 -7.13
C GLY A 7 -5.04 4.88 -6.15
N ILE A 8 -4.66 3.73 -6.71
CA ILE A 8 -4.33 2.50 -5.99
C ILE A 8 -2.81 2.32 -5.98
N ILE A 9 -2.22 2.08 -4.81
CA ILE A 9 -0.80 1.69 -4.68
C ILE A 9 -0.74 0.19 -4.37
N LEU A 10 -0.08 -0.56 -5.24
CA LEU A 10 0.21 -1.98 -5.06
C LEU A 10 1.53 -2.16 -4.32
N THR A 11 1.54 -3.12 -3.40
CA THR A 11 2.71 -3.53 -2.63
C THR A 11 2.70 -5.06 -2.43
N GLY A 12 3.73 -5.61 -1.79
CA GLY A 12 3.95 -7.03 -1.60
C GLY A 12 4.50 -7.73 -2.84
N GLY A 13 5.05 -8.93 -2.68
CA GLY A 13 5.60 -9.70 -3.81
C GLY A 13 4.57 -10.03 -4.90
N GLY A 14 3.30 -10.15 -4.55
CA GLY A 14 2.21 -10.36 -5.50
C GLY A 14 2.00 -9.19 -6.47
N SER A 15 2.37 -7.96 -6.08
CA SER A 15 2.27 -6.79 -6.96
C SER A 15 3.18 -6.87 -8.20
N LEU A 16 4.22 -7.70 -8.15
CA LEU A 16 5.20 -7.89 -9.22
C LEU A 16 4.74 -8.87 -10.30
N LEU A 17 3.55 -9.47 -10.15
CA LEU A 17 2.96 -10.27 -11.20
C LEU A 17 2.81 -9.44 -12.47
N LYS A 18 3.26 -10.01 -13.60
CA LYS A 18 3.30 -9.32 -14.89
C LYS A 18 1.93 -8.73 -15.24
N ASN A 19 1.89 -7.41 -15.45
CA ASN A 19 0.70 -6.62 -15.81
C ASN A 19 -0.43 -6.62 -14.78
N LEU A 20 -0.19 -6.99 -13.51
CA LEU A 20 -1.24 -6.93 -12.48
C LEU A 20 -1.77 -5.50 -12.28
N ASP A 21 -0.87 -4.51 -12.28
CA ASP A 21 -1.21 -3.08 -12.24
C ASP A 21 -2.15 -2.67 -13.36
N LYS A 22 -1.90 -3.15 -14.59
CA LYS A 22 -2.74 -2.86 -15.75
C LYS A 22 -4.11 -3.51 -15.63
N ARG A 23 -4.17 -4.78 -15.21
CA ARG A 23 -5.44 -5.48 -15.02
C ARG A 23 -6.32 -4.78 -13.98
N ILE A 24 -5.74 -4.32 -12.87
CA ILE A 24 -6.48 -3.58 -11.84
C ILE A 24 -6.92 -2.22 -12.37
N ARG A 25 -6.07 -1.53 -13.15
CA ARG A 25 -6.42 -0.25 -13.78
C ARG A 25 -7.60 -0.37 -14.74
N GLU A 26 -7.63 -1.42 -15.56
CA GLU A 26 -8.72 -1.69 -16.52
C GLU A 26 -10.04 -1.95 -15.81
N GLU A 27 -10.01 -2.75 -14.73
CA GLU A 27 -11.23 -3.12 -13.98
C GLU A 27 -11.78 -1.96 -13.13
N THR A 28 -10.89 -1.18 -12.51
CA THR A 28 -11.28 -0.13 -11.56
C THR A 28 -11.45 1.24 -12.20
N GLN A 29 -10.89 1.44 -13.40
CA GLN A 29 -10.77 2.74 -14.06
C GLN A 29 -10.03 3.80 -13.22
N LEU A 30 -9.26 3.36 -12.21
CA LEU A 30 -8.44 4.23 -11.36
C LEU A 30 -6.96 4.15 -11.74
N PRO A 31 -6.17 5.23 -11.51
CA PRO A 31 -4.72 5.14 -11.58
C PRO A 31 -4.20 4.05 -10.65
N VAL A 32 -3.23 3.26 -11.11
CA VAL A 32 -2.61 2.18 -10.32
C VAL A 32 -1.09 2.32 -10.42
N PHE A 33 -0.42 2.29 -9.29
CA PHE A 33 1.02 2.43 -9.15
C PHE A 33 1.57 1.26 -8.34
N ILE A 34 2.81 0.84 -8.62
CA ILE A 34 3.54 -0.08 -7.76
C ILE A 34 4.46 0.78 -6.90
N THR A 35 4.51 0.52 -5.60
CA THR A 35 5.43 1.20 -4.68
C THR A 35 6.90 0.91 -5.06
N GLU A 36 7.82 1.78 -4.65
CA GLU A 36 9.25 1.65 -4.96
C GLU A 36 9.85 0.36 -4.38
N ASP A 37 9.48 -0.01 -3.15
CA ASP A 37 9.99 -1.20 -2.45
C ASP A 37 8.86 -2.15 -2.00
N PRO A 38 8.21 -2.88 -2.93
CA PRO A 38 7.01 -3.66 -2.61
C PRO A 38 7.30 -4.85 -1.69
N LEU A 39 8.53 -5.37 -1.69
CA LEU A 39 8.89 -6.53 -0.87
C LEU A 39 9.10 -6.19 0.60
N THR A 40 9.54 -4.96 0.92
CA THR A 40 9.89 -4.54 2.28
C THR A 40 8.87 -3.57 2.88
N SER A 41 7.97 -3.02 2.08
CA SER A 41 6.96 -2.04 2.51
C SER A 41 6.23 -2.42 3.81
N VAL A 42 5.86 -3.68 3.99
CA VAL A 42 5.14 -4.16 5.19
C VAL A 42 6.02 -4.04 6.44
N VAL A 43 7.24 -4.57 6.41
CA VAL A 43 8.15 -4.53 7.57
C VAL A 43 8.63 -3.11 7.85
N MET A 44 8.84 -2.29 6.82
CA MET A 44 9.17 -0.87 6.98
C MET A 44 8.04 -0.10 7.65
N GLY A 45 6.78 -0.36 7.27
CA GLY A 45 5.61 0.23 7.92
C GLY A 45 5.48 -0.20 9.37
N ALA A 46 5.70 -1.49 9.65
CA ALA A 46 5.70 -2.01 11.02
C ALA A 46 6.81 -1.37 11.88
N GLY A 47 8.03 -1.21 11.33
CA GLY A 47 9.13 -0.53 12.02
C GLY A 47 8.80 0.93 12.35
N ARG A 48 8.28 1.69 11.37
CA ARG A 48 7.86 3.08 11.57
C ARG A 48 6.78 3.22 12.64
N LEU A 49 5.84 2.28 12.71
CA LEU A 49 4.80 2.29 13.74
C LEU A 49 5.39 2.17 15.16
N LEU A 50 6.45 1.37 15.34
CA LEU A 50 7.10 1.21 16.65
C LEU A 50 7.82 2.49 17.11
N GLU A 51 8.16 3.38 16.19
CA GLU A 51 8.75 4.70 16.47
C GLU A 51 7.68 5.74 16.86
N ASP A 52 6.40 5.50 16.56
CA ASP A 52 5.27 6.37 16.86
C ASP A 52 4.36 5.75 17.93
N ILE A 53 4.69 6.03 19.20
CA ILE A 53 3.97 5.46 20.36
C ILE A 53 2.49 5.87 20.38
N ASP A 54 2.17 7.09 19.94
CA ASP A 54 0.80 7.59 19.95
C ASP A 54 -0.05 6.87 18.90
N LEU A 55 0.49 6.71 17.69
CA LEU A 55 -0.15 5.93 16.65
C LEU A 55 -0.28 4.47 17.05
N LEU A 56 0.78 3.88 17.62
CA LEU A 56 0.77 2.50 18.10
C LEU A 56 -0.38 2.28 19.09
N LYS A 57 -0.46 3.11 20.14
CA LYS A 57 -1.56 3.05 21.13
C LYS A 57 -2.94 3.21 20.50
N LYS A 58 -3.06 4.10 19.52
CA LYS A 58 -4.35 4.36 18.84
C LYS A 58 -4.88 3.14 18.08
N ILE A 59 -3.99 2.31 17.52
CA ILE A 59 -4.38 1.16 16.69
C ILE A 59 -4.24 -0.19 17.39
N SER A 60 -3.58 -0.24 18.55
CA SER A 60 -3.54 -1.41 19.40
C SER A 60 -4.96 -1.85 19.77
N LEU A 61 -5.23 -3.15 19.64
CA LEU A 61 -6.46 -3.77 20.09
C LEU A 61 -6.34 -3.98 21.61
N GLU A 62 -6.67 -2.94 22.38
CA GLU A 62 -7.02 -3.05 23.80
C GLU A 62 -8.55 -3.00 23.97
#